data_AF-A0A3Q8WSW7-F1
#
_entry.id   AF-A0A3Q8WSW7-F1
#
_cell.length_a   1.000
_cell.length_b   1.000
_cell.length_c   1.000
_cell.angle_alpha   90.00
_cell.angle_beta   90.00
_cell.angle_gamma   90.00
#
_symmetry.space_group_name_H-M   'P 1'
#
loop_
_entity.id
_entity.type
_entity.pdbx_description
1 polymer ?
#
loop_
_entity_poly.entity_id
_entity_poly.type
_entity_poly.pdbx_seq_one_letter_code
_entity_poly.pdbx_strand_id
1 'polypeptide(L)'
;MTDITEFLRDAAAFAGVTTDDILAKALHIEDGAIAPLVDGMDDTTRALVVRLDRELRIRNPGLHYVTRKMFIGYRREGTTSTPVGERSQIFASIIRSPSRLDVVLPVDPDRFGSIPNAKDLRGKGHHGVGDLRVSLYSVSDIESLWV
;
A
#
# COMPACT_ATOMS: atom_id res chain seq x y z
N MET A 1 11.01 27.25 -7.88
CA MET A 1 10.39 25.91 -7.80
C MET A 1 10.10 25.48 -9.21
N THR A 2 10.82 24.49 -9.74
CA THR A 2 10.52 23.92 -11.05
C THR A 2 9.14 23.26 -10.98
N ASP A 3 8.27 23.55 -11.93
CA ASP A 3 6.96 22.92 -12.03
C ASP A 3 7.16 21.41 -12.20
N ILE A 4 6.42 20.58 -11.46
CA ILE A 4 6.53 19.13 -11.58
C ILE A 4 6.20 18.65 -13.00
N THR A 5 5.34 19.38 -13.71
CA THR A 5 5.04 19.14 -15.12
C THR A 5 6.27 19.39 -16.01
N GLU A 6 7.04 20.44 -15.72
CA GLU A 6 8.28 20.75 -16.44
C GLU A 6 9.34 19.68 -16.16
N PHE A 7 9.52 19.29 -14.90
CA PHE A 7 10.43 18.20 -14.53
C PHE A 7 10.09 16.89 -15.23
N LEU A 8 8.82 16.47 -15.23
CA LEU A 8 8.39 15.23 -15.88
C LEU A 8 8.62 15.25 -17.38
N ARG A 9 8.33 16.38 -18.03
CA ARG A 9 8.56 16.55 -19.47
C ARG A 9 10.04 16.43 -19.80
N ASP A 10 10.90 17.10 -19.04
CA ASP A 10 12.34 17.11 -19.29
C ASP A 10 12.96 15.73 -18.99
N ALA A 11 12.51 15.06 -17.93
CA ALA A 11 12.92 13.68 -17.61
C ALA A 11 12.50 12.68 -18.70
N ALA A 12 11.26 12.80 -19.19
CA ALA A 12 10.74 11.98 -20.28
C ALA A 12 11.54 12.19 -21.57
N ALA A 13 11.82 13.46 -21.93
CA ALA A 13 12.65 13.81 -23.07
C ALA A 13 14.08 13.26 -22.94
N PHE A 14 14.69 13.37 -21.77
CA PHE A 14 16.03 12.84 -21.49
C PHE A 14 16.09 11.30 -21.60
N ALA A 15 15.06 10.62 -21.07
CA ALA A 15 14.99 9.16 -21.08
C ALA A 15 14.47 8.57 -22.40
N GLY A 16 13.99 9.39 -23.34
CA GLY A 16 13.42 8.95 -24.61
C GLY A 16 12.11 8.18 -24.46
N VAL A 17 11.30 8.51 -23.46
CA VAL A 17 10.00 7.87 -23.16
C VAL A 17 8.91 8.93 -22.98
N THR A 18 7.66 8.52 -22.77
CA THR A 18 6.56 9.44 -22.45
C THR A 18 6.54 9.80 -20.95
N THR A 19 5.87 10.90 -20.60
CA THR A 19 5.60 11.23 -19.19
C THR A 19 4.80 10.15 -18.48
N ASP A 20 3.91 9.48 -19.21
CA ASP A 20 3.09 8.39 -18.68
C ASP A 20 3.96 7.18 -18.33
N ASP A 21 4.99 6.88 -19.12
CA ASP A 21 5.96 5.82 -18.82
C ASP A 21 6.75 6.12 -17.54
N ILE A 22 7.15 7.39 -17.35
CA ILE A 22 7.83 7.83 -16.12
C ILE A 22 6.90 7.66 -14.91
N LEU A 23 5.64 8.08 -15.03
CA LEU A 23 4.65 7.95 -13.97
C LEU A 23 4.31 6.49 -13.68
N ALA A 24 4.12 5.66 -14.70
CA ALA A 24 3.83 4.24 -14.57
C ALA A 24 4.94 3.50 -13.82
N LYS A 25 6.21 3.84 -14.11
CA LYS A 25 7.37 3.34 -13.36
C LYS A 25 7.41 3.86 -11.93
N ALA A 26 7.26 5.17 -11.71
CA ALA A 26 7.31 5.76 -10.37
C ALA A 26 6.19 5.25 -9.45
N LEU A 27 5.05 4.92 -10.03
CA LEU A 27 3.89 4.38 -9.32
C LEU A 27 3.84 2.85 -9.36
N HIS A 28 4.79 2.16 -10.00
CA HIS A 28 4.81 0.71 -10.25
C HIS A 28 3.43 0.11 -10.66
N ILE A 29 2.79 0.72 -11.66
CA ILE A 29 1.46 0.31 -12.14
C ILE A 29 1.51 -1.06 -12.85
N GLU A 30 2.66 -1.45 -13.39
CA GLU A 30 2.82 -2.65 -14.23
C GLU A 30 3.27 -3.92 -13.49
N ASP A 31 3.47 -3.87 -12.18
CA ASP A 31 4.11 -4.96 -11.42
C ASP A 31 3.33 -6.29 -11.38
N GLY A 32 2.10 -6.35 -11.90
CA GLY A 32 1.29 -7.58 -12.03
C GLY A 32 0.94 -8.30 -10.70
N ALA A 33 1.45 -7.81 -9.58
CA ALA A 33 1.41 -8.47 -8.27
C ALA A 33 0.05 -8.41 -7.57
N ILE A 34 -0.89 -7.61 -8.08
CA ILE A 34 -2.30 -7.61 -7.62
C ILE A 34 -3.03 -8.87 -8.07
N ALA A 35 -2.71 -9.44 -9.24
CA ALA A 35 -3.51 -10.54 -9.80
C ALA A 35 -3.59 -11.76 -8.84
N PRO A 36 -2.50 -12.21 -8.19
CA PRO A 36 -2.58 -13.26 -7.19
C PRO A 36 -3.26 -12.86 -5.87
N LEU A 37 -3.46 -11.57 -5.60
CA LEU A 37 -4.12 -11.05 -4.40
C LEU A 37 -5.64 -11.15 -4.51
N VAL A 38 -6.16 -10.85 -5.71
CA VAL A 38 -7.60 -10.75 -6.00
C VAL A 38 -8.24 -12.08 -6.40
N ASP A 39 -7.43 -13.14 -6.46
CA ASP A 39 -7.92 -14.48 -6.73
C ASP A 39 -8.81 -14.99 -5.58
N GLY A 40 -9.99 -15.50 -5.93
CA GLY A 40 -11.01 -15.96 -4.96
C GLY A 40 -11.73 -14.86 -4.16
N MET A 41 -11.50 -13.57 -4.45
CA MET A 41 -12.25 -12.45 -3.87
C MET A 41 -13.52 -12.14 -4.67
N ASP A 42 -14.57 -11.66 -4.00
CA ASP A 42 -15.73 -11.10 -4.69
C ASP A 42 -15.41 -9.76 -5.37
N ASP A 43 -16.24 -9.35 -6.33
CA ASP A 43 -15.96 -8.18 -7.17
C ASP A 43 -15.91 -6.87 -6.35
N THR A 44 -16.65 -6.81 -5.24
CA THR A 44 -16.62 -5.67 -4.32
C THR A 44 -15.26 -5.57 -3.64
N THR A 45 -14.77 -6.67 -3.08
CA THR A 45 -13.48 -6.75 -2.40
C THR A 45 -12.33 -6.52 -3.38
N ARG A 46 -12.43 -7.04 -4.61
CA ARG A 46 -11.47 -6.73 -5.68
C ARG A 46 -11.41 -5.24 -6.00
N ALA A 47 -12.56 -4.59 -6.11
CA ALA A 47 -12.60 -3.15 -6.34
C ALA A 47 -11.96 -2.35 -5.19
N LEU A 48 -12.16 -2.78 -3.94
CA LEU A 48 -11.51 -2.18 -2.78
C LEU A 48 -9.99 -2.33 -2.81
N VAL A 49 -9.47 -3.50 -3.19
CA VAL A 49 -8.02 -3.73 -3.35
C VAL A 49 -7.43 -2.77 -4.37
N VAL A 50 -8.04 -2.67 -5.56
CA VAL A 50 -7.56 -1.79 -6.64
C VAL A 50 -7.62 -0.33 -6.21
N ARG A 51 -8.71 0.07 -5.53
CA ARG A 51 -8.87 1.44 -5.03
C ARG A 51 -7.82 1.78 -3.97
N LEU A 52 -7.62 0.91 -2.99
CA LEU A 52 -6.63 1.07 -1.94
C LEU A 52 -5.22 1.14 -2.51
N ASP A 53 -4.88 0.25 -3.44
CA ASP A 53 -3.57 0.23 -4.09
C ASP A 53 -3.26 1.57 -4.77
N ARG A 54 -4.22 2.07 -5.56
CA ARG A 54 -4.09 3.37 -6.22
C ARG A 54 -3.84 4.50 -5.22
N GLU A 55 -4.61 4.57 -4.13
CA GLU A 55 -4.44 5.60 -3.10
C GLU A 55 -3.07 5.51 -2.42
N LEU A 56 -2.62 4.30 -2.08
CA LEU A 56 -1.32 4.06 -1.46
C LEU A 56 -0.18 4.57 -2.35
N ARG A 57 -0.23 4.25 -3.64
CA ARG A 57 0.79 4.62 -4.64
C ARG A 57 0.85 6.11 -4.91
N ILE A 58 -0.31 6.75 -5.07
CA ILE A 58 -0.37 8.20 -5.29
C ILE A 58 0.21 8.96 -4.09
N ARG A 59 -0.12 8.52 -2.86
CA ARG A 59 0.36 9.16 -1.63
C ARG A 59 1.80 8.82 -1.29
N ASN A 60 2.31 7.72 -1.83
CA ASN A 60 3.66 7.22 -1.57
C ASN A 60 4.28 6.68 -2.87
N PRO A 61 4.75 7.55 -3.78
CA PRO A 61 5.47 7.11 -4.97
C PRO A 61 6.69 6.25 -4.60
N GLY A 62 7.00 5.23 -5.40
CA GLY A 62 8.07 4.26 -5.14
C GLY A 62 7.71 3.12 -4.15
N LEU A 63 6.42 2.92 -3.86
CA LEU A 63 5.96 1.72 -3.17
C LEU A 63 5.97 0.50 -4.11
N HIS A 64 6.63 -0.56 -3.67
CA HIS A 64 6.63 -1.87 -4.32
C HIS A 64 6.00 -2.94 -3.43
N TYR A 65 5.60 -4.04 -4.07
CA TYR A 65 5.01 -5.17 -3.39
C TYR A 65 6.05 -6.11 -2.79
N VAL A 66 5.68 -6.70 -1.66
CA VAL A 66 6.36 -7.84 -1.07
C VAL A 66 5.32 -8.91 -0.77
N THR A 67 5.34 -9.98 -1.56
CA THR A 67 4.44 -11.12 -1.35
C THR A 67 4.97 -12.04 -0.25
N ARG A 68 4.10 -12.39 0.69
CA ARG A 68 4.32 -13.42 1.71
C ARG A 68 3.15 -14.41 1.69
N LYS A 69 3.35 -15.58 2.29
CA LYS A 69 2.34 -16.65 2.29
C LYS A 69 0.96 -16.20 2.84
N MET A 70 0.97 -15.30 3.83
CA MET A 70 -0.23 -14.89 4.57
C MET A 70 -0.72 -13.47 4.27
N PHE A 71 0.08 -12.65 3.59
CA PHE A 71 -0.23 -11.24 3.33
C PHE A 71 0.58 -10.69 2.16
N ILE A 72 0.17 -9.54 1.64
CA ILE A 72 0.98 -8.71 0.74
C ILE A 72 1.34 -7.43 1.46
N GLY A 73 2.63 -7.13 1.55
CA GLY A 73 3.15 -5.91 2.15
C GLY A 73 3.51 -4.87 1.09
N TYR A 74 3.30 -3.60 1.41
CA TYR A 74 3.79 -2.45 0.66
C TYR A 74 5.09 -1.98 1.29
N ARG A 75 6.16 -1.87 0.51
CA ARG A 75 7.50 -1.44 0.97
C ARG A 75 8.02 -0.31 0.10
N ARG A 76 8.82 0.61 0.68
CA ARG A 76 9.49 1.68 -0.07
C ARG A 76 10.82 1.21 -0.66
N GLU A 77 11.13 1.66 -1.88
CA GLU A 77 12.43 1.45 -2.53
C GLU A 77 13.57 2.18 -1.78
N GLY A 78 14.78 1.60 -1.73
CA GLY A 78 16.00 2.29 -1.25
C GLY A 78 16.40 2.15 0.23
N THR A 79 15.61 1.54 1.11
CA THR A 79 16.05 1.27 2.50
C THR A 79 16.90 -0.01 2.62
N THR A 80 18.12 0.05 2.10
CA THR A 80 19.17 -0.95 2.34
C THR A 80 20.17 -0.43 3.37
N SER A 81 19.94 -0.72 4.65
CA SER A 81 20.98 -1.08 5.66
C SER A 81 20.50 -0.82 7.09
N THR A 82 20.06 -1.87 7.81
CA THR A 82 20.58 -2.19 9.16
C THR A 82 20.07 -3.56 9.61
N PRO A 83 20.90 -4.41 10.25
CA PRO A 83 20.58 -5.82 10.52
C PRO A 83 19.53 -6.06 11.60
N VAL A 84 19.06 -5.03 12.30
CA VAL A 84 18.14 -5.15 13.45
C VAL A 84 16.69 -4.77 13.07
N GLY A 85 16.43 -4.34 11.82
CA GLY A 85 15.18 -3.70 11.41
C GLY A 85 14.45 -4.31 10.21
N GLU A 86 14.71 -5.57 9.84
CA GLU A 86 14.05 -6.22 8.68
C GLU A 86 12.51 -6.28 8.78
N ARG A 87 11.96 -6.14 10.00
CA ARG A 87 10.51 -6.11 10.27
C ARG A 87 9.88 -4.72 10.07
N SER A 88 10.66 -3.67 9.81
CA SER A 88 10.25 -2.26 9.93
C SER A 88 10.06 -1.53 8.60
N GLN A 89 9.85 -2.25 7.49
CA GLN A 89 9.84 -1.63 6.15
C GLN A 89 8.50 -1.77 5.41
N ILE A 90 7.52 -2.41 6.05
CA ILE A 90 6.18 -2.59 5.51
C ILE A 90 5.35 -1.38 5.93
N PHE A 91 4.95 -0.54 4.99
CA PHE A 91 4.11 0.63 5.18
C PHE A 91 2.65 0.26 5.47
N ALA A 92 2.19 -0.81 4.83
CA ALA A 92 0.89 -1.41 5.05
C ALA A 92 0.96 -2.86 4.60
N SER A 93 0.13 -3.74 5.14
CA SER A 93 -0.15 -5.01 4.47
C SER A 93 -1.63 -5.28 4.33
N ILE A 94 -1.92 -6.01 3.28
CA ILE A 94 -3.23 -6.56 2.99
C ILE A 94 -3.23 -8.04 3.38
N ILE A 95 -4.17 -8.41 4.24
CA ILE A 95 -4.51 -9.80 4.53
C ILE A 95 -5.65 -10.20 3.59
N ARG A 96 -5.47 -11.32 2.89
CA ARG A 96 -6.45 -11.85 1.95
C ARG A 96 -7.69 -12.33 2.68
N SER A 97 -8.86 -11.87 2.26
CA SER A 97 -10.15 -12.40 2.68
C SER A 97 -11.15 -12.34 1.52
N PRO A 98 -12.09 -13.30 1.38
CA PRO A 98 -12.98 -13.34 0.22
C PRO A 98 -13.98 -12.19 0.13
N SER A 99 -14.46 -11.67 1.26
CA SER A 99 -15.60 -10.74 1.36
C SER A 99 -15.33 -9.46 2.16
N ARG A 100 -14.07 -9.22 2.50
CA ARG A 100 -13.61 -7.97 3.11
C ARG A 100 -12.12 -7.77 2.88
N LEU A 101 -11.65 -6.55 3.09
CA LEU A 101 -10.23 -6.24 2.95
C LEU A 101 -9.66 -5.85 4.32
N ASP A 102 -8.83 -6.72 4.89
CA ASP A 102 -8.15 -6.43 6.16
C ASP A 102 -6.79 -5.77 5.87
N VAL A 103 -6.63 -4.52 6.30
CA VAL A 103 -5.38 -3.76 6.19
C VAL A 103 -4.72 -3.68 7.56
N VAL A 104 -3.43 -3.98 7.62
CA VAL A 104 -2.64 -3.85 8.85
C VAL A 104 -1.61 -2.75 8.65
N LEU A 105 -1.58 -1.82 9.61
CA LEU A 105 -0.80 -0.60 9.58
C LEU A 105 0.20 -0.58 10.75
N PRO A 106 1.46 -0.18 10.52
CA PRO A 106 2.50 -0.06 11.54
C PRO A 106 2.37 1.28 12.29
N VAL A 107 1.18 1.57 12.82
CA VAL A 107 0.86 2.83 13.51
C VAL A 107 0.39 2.56 14.94
N ASP A 108 0.58 3.55 15.81
CA ASP A 108 0.15 3.50 17.21
C ASP A 108 -1.39 3.53 17.31
N PRO A 109 -2.05 2.43 17.75
CA PRO A 109 -3.51 2.36 17.82
C PRO A 109 -4.16 3.48 18.64
N ASP A 110 -3.47 4.00 19.67
CA ASP A 110 -4.03 5.04 20.54
C ASP A 110 -4.21 6.38 19.80
N ARG A 111 -3.42 6.62 18.74
CA ARG A 111 -3.51 7.82 17.90
C ARG A 111 -4.54 7.71 16.78
N PHE A 112 -4.98 6.49 16.48
CA PHE A 112 -5.84 6.17 15.35
C PHE A 112 -7.13 5.43 15.78
N GLY A 113 -7.49 5.53 17.06
CA GLY A 113 -8.69 4.88 17.63
C GLY A 113 -10.02 5.40 17.07
N SER A 114 -10.01 6.51 16.31
CA SER A 114 -11.16 7.06 15.62
C SER A 114 -11.47 6.37 14.28
N ILE A 115 -10.53 5.61 13.72
CA ILE A 115 -10.75 4.93 12.44
C ILE A 115 -11.83 3.86 12.61
N PRO A 116 -12.91 3.88 11.81
CA PRO A 116 -13.95 2.86 11.85
C PRO A 116 -13.38 1.46 11.61
N ASN A 117 -13.92 0.46 12.30
CA ASN A 117 -13.51 -0.95 12.16
C ASN A 117 -12.03 -1.24 12.49
N ALA A 118 -11.38 -0.32 13.22
CA ALA A 118 -10.02 -0.51 13.69
C ALA A 118 -9.97 -1.46 14.89
N LYS A 119 -8.93 -2.29 14.93
CA LYS A 119 -8.66 -3.25 15.99
C LYS A 119 -7.20 -3.18 16.38
N ASP A 120 -6.98 -2.99 17.68
CA ASP A 120 -5.65 -3.04 18.29
C ASP A 120 -5.12 -4.49 18.31
N LEU A 121 -3.95 -4.66 17.71
CA LEU A 121 -3.19 -5.90 17.61
C LEU A 121 -1.93 -5.92 18.52
N ARG A 122 -1.66 -4.89 19.33
CA ARG A 122 -0.52 -4.87 20.27
C ARG A 122 -0.52 -6.10 21.17
N GLY A 123 0.65 -6.71 21.32
CA GLY A 123 0.85 -7.93 22.11
C GLY A 123 0.23 -9.20 21.51
N LYS A 124 -0.53 -9.10 20.42
CA LYS A 124 -1.05 -10.25 19.67
C LYS A 124 -0.04 -10.51 18.56
N GLY A 125 0.83 -11.51 18.76
CA GLY A 125 1.91 -11.84 17.84
C GLY A 125 1.42 -12.09 16.42
N HIS A 126 1.39 -11.04 15.60
CA HIS A 126 0.94 -11.09 14.23
C HIS A 126 2.09 -10.69 13.32
N HIS A 127 2.90 -11.69 12.97
CA HIS A 127 3.62 -11.85 11.71
C HIS A 127 4.31 -10.61 11.08
N GLY A 128 4.74 -9.63 11.89
CA GLY A 128 5.67 -8.57 11.49
C GLY A 128 5.12 -7.49 10.57
N VAL A 129 3.89 -7.00 10.82
CA VAL A 129 3.21 -6.12 9.87
C VAL A 129 2.69 -4.79 10.46
N GLY A 130 2.29 -4.76 11.73
CA GLY A 130 1.82 -3.54 12.38
C GLY A 130 0.89 -3.80 13.56
N ASP A 131 0.58 -2.74 14.29
CA ASP A 131 -0.16 -2.79 15.56
C ASP A 131 -1.65 -2.45 15.42
N LEU A 132 -2.07 -1.91 14.27
CA LEU A 132 -3.45 -1.57 13.99
C LEU A 132 -3.96 -2.37 12.79
N ARG A 133 -5.09 -3.05 12.93
CA ARG A 133 -5.82 -3.64 11.80
C ARG A 133 -7.10 -2.89 11.55
N VAL A 134 -7.35 -2.51 10.30
CA VAL A 134 -8.60 -1.89 9.86
C VAL A 134 -9.28 -2.82 8.86
N SER A 135 -10.52 -3.19 9.13
CA SER A 135 -11.34 -3.97 8.21
C SER A 135 -12.13 -3.03 7.29
N LEU A 136 -11.90 -3.12 5.99
CA LEU A 136 -12.53 -2.29 4.98
C LEU A 136 -13.66 -3.07 4.29
N TYR A 137 -14.82 -2.45 4.20
CA TYR A 137 -16.03 -2.97 3.56
C TYR A 137 -16.51 -2.09 2.41
N SER A 138 -16.02 -0.85 2.35
CA SER A 138 -16.48 0.19 1.43
C SER A 138 -15.37 1.17 1.08
N VAL A 139 -15.60 2.00 0.05
CA VAL A 139 -14.66 3.07 -0.35
C VAL A 139 -14.54 4.13 0.75
N SER A 140 -15.61 4.43 1.48
CA SER A 140 -15.58 5.36 2.62
C SER A 140 -14.66 4.90 3.76
N ASP A 141 -14.50 3.58 3.94
CA ASP A 141 -13.53 3.06 4.91
C ASP A 141 -12.10 3.37 4.48
N ILE A 142 -11.80 3.32 3.17
CA ILE A 142 -10.48 3.71 2.62
C ILE A 142 -10.23 5.20 2.86
N GLU A 143 -11.23 6.04 2.64
CA GLU A 143 -11.11 7.50 2.85
C GLU A 143 -10.82 7.83 4.32
N SER A 144 -11.41 7.07 5.23
CA SER A 144 -11.22 7.21 6.68
C SER A 144 -9.81 6.86 7.17
N LEU A 145 -8.98 6.17 6.36
CA LEU A 145 -7.59 5.85 6.72
C LEU A 145 -6.68 7.08 6.74
N TRP A 146 -7.11 8.20 6.15
CA TRP A 146 -6.28 9.37 5.91
C TRP A 146 -6.68 10.61 6.70
N VAL A 147 -7.64 10.46 7.62
CA VAL A 147 -8.17 11.53 8.48
C VAL A 147 -7.32 11.71 9.73
#